data_AF-A0A2X2CA79-F1
#
_entry.id   AF-A0A2X2CA79-F1
#
_cell.length_a   1.000
_cell.length_b   1.000
_cell.length_c   1.000
_cell.angle_alpha   90.00
_cell.angle_beta   90.00
_cell.angle_gamma   90.00
#
_symmetry.space_group_name_H-M   'P 1'
#
loop_
_entity.id
_entity.type
_entity.pdbx_description
1 polymer ?
#
loop_
_entity_poly.entity_id
_entity_poly.type
_entity_poly.pdbx_seq_one_letter_code
_entity_poly.pdbx_strand_id
1 'polypeptide(L)'
;MNLFFQNSLAFPSIIFSALLIIILFYWLCAAFGLLDIDLFNIDSELDVDATGLAGWLTKLGLAGIPVTIILTFFTLFGWFISYFCVHWFIRFIETDLLRYVIGFIAFIIISFVSLNLTALCLKTNPQ
;
A
#
# COMPACT_ATOMS: atom_id res chain seq x y z
N MET A 1 17.33 16.17 -8.62
CA MET A 1 17.02 14.72 -8.60
C MET A 1 17.20 14.07 -7.23
N ASN A 2 18.20 14.44 -6.42
CA ASN A 2 18.40 13.84 -5.09
C ASN A 2 17.21 13.93 -4.14
N LEU A 3 16.43 15.02 -4.22
CA LEU A 3 15.30 15.23 -3.31
C LEU A 3 14.23 14.14 -3.40
N PHE A 4 13.95 13.67 -4.62
CA PHE A 4 12.96 12.65 -4.88
C PHE A 4 13.40 11.32 -4.24
N PHE A 5 14.60 10.85 -4.60
CA PHE A 5 15.15 9.62 -4.04
C PHE A 5 15.30 9.66 -2.54
N GLN A 6 15.76 10.78 -1.98
CA GLN A 6 15.89 10.95 -0.54
C GLN A 6 14.54 10.79 0.18
N ASN A 7 13.47 11.32 -0.38
CA ASN A 7 12.14 11.19 0.21
C ASN A 7 11.56 9.79 0.02
N SER A 8 11.65 9.24 -1.18
CA SER A 8 11.11 7.90 -1.50
C SER A 8 11.84 6.78 -0.77
N LEU A 9 13.11 6.98 -0.41
CA LEU A 9 13.93 6.03 0.35
C LEU A 9 14.00 6.34 1.85
N ALA A 10 13.40 7.45 2.31
CA ALA A 10 13.28 7.73 3.73
C ALA A 10 12.14 6.93 4.36
N PHE A 11 12.30 6.57 5.62
CA PHE A 11 11.22 5.98 6.40
C PHE A 11 10.15 7.07 6.71
N PRO A 12 8.85 6.78 6.53
CA PRO A 12 8.24 5.48 6.19
C PRO A 12 8.03 5.19 4.69
N SER A 13 8.30 6.16 3.81
CA SER A 13 8.07 6.04 2.36
C SER A 13 8.79 4.84 1.71
N ILE A 14 9.96 4.45 2.23
CA ILE A 14 10.72 3.29 1.74
C ILE A 14 9.90 1.99 1.71
N ILE A 15 9.00 1.78 2.67
CA ILE A 15 8.15 0.59 2.73
C ILE A 15 7.20 0.57 1.54
N PHE A 16 6.51 1.68 1.30
CA PHE A 16 5.59 1.83 0.18
C PHE A 16 6.33 1.84 -1.17
N SER A 17 7.54 2.40 -1.24
CA SER A 17 8.37 2.37 -2.44
C SER A 17 8.75 0.94 -2.81
N ALA A 18 9.15 0.12 -1.84
CA ALA A 18 9.46 -1.29 -2.05
C ALA A 18 8.23 -2.07 -2.53
N LEU A 19 7.08 -1.87 -1.88
CA LEU A 19 5.80 -2.45 -2.31
C LEU A 19 5.41 -2.02 -3.74
N LEU A 20 5.60 -0.74 -4.10
CA LEU A 20 5.31 -0.26 -5.45
C LEU A 20 6.18 -0.95 -6.50
N ILE A 21 7.47 -1.17 -6.21
CA ILE A 21 8.36 -1.89 -7.12
C ILE A 21 7.86 -3.32 -7.35
N ILE A 22 7.42 -4.02 -6.29
CA ILE A 22 6.86 -5.38 -6.39
C ILE A 22 5.59 -5.37 -7.25
N ILE A 23 4.69 -4.41 -7.00
CA ILE A 23 3.43 -4.27 -7.75
C ILE A 23 3.70 -3.94 -9.22
N LEU A 24 4.65 -3.04 -9.51
CA LEU A 24 5.05 -2.72 -10.87
C LEU A 24 5.63 -3.95 -11.58
N PHE A 25 6.44 -4.75 -10.89
CA PHE A 25 6.97 -5.99 -11.44
C PHE A 25 5.86 -7.00 -11.73
N TYR A 26 4.89 -7.15 -10.82
CA TYR A 26 3.70 -7.96 -11.06
C TYR A 26 2.94 -7.52 -12.31
N TRP A 27 2.67 -6.21 -12.45
CA TRP A 27 1.97 -5.67 -13.62
C TRP A 27 2.77 -5.83 -14.91
N LEU A 28 4.10 -5.75 -14.83
CA LEU A 28 4.98 -6.03 -15.96
C LEU A 28 4.84 -7.48 -16.42
N CYS A 29 4.90 -8.43 -15.49
CA CYS A 29 4.73 -9.86 -15.81
C CYS A 29 3.31 -10.15 -16.35
N ALA A 30 2.28 -9.55 -15.76
CA ALA A 30 0.91 -9.65 -16.25
C ALA A 30 0.74 -9.09 -17.67
N ALA A 31 1.39 -7.95 -17.98
CA ALA A 31 1.34 -7.35 -19.31
C ALA A 31 1.98 -8.23 -20.40
N PHE A 32 3.00 -9.01 -20.05
CA PHE A 32 3.61 -9.99 -20.95
C PHE A 32 2.84 -11.33 -21.02
N GLY A 33 1.75 -11.48 -20.26
CA GLY A 33 1.05 -12.76 -20.14
C GLY A 33 1.89 -13.85 -19.49
N LEU A 34 2.91 -13.47 -18.72
CA LEU A 34 3.79 -14.40 -17.98
C LEU A 34 3.10 -14.94 -16.71
N LEU A 35 2.03 -14.28 -16.28
CA LEU A 35 1.20 -14.68 -15.15
C LEU A 35 -0.20 -14.98 -15.68
N ASP A 36 -0.69 -16.19 -15.40
CA ASP A 36 -2.12 -16.43 -15.45
C ASP A 36 -2.76 -15.63 -14.32
N ILE A 37 -3.87 -14.94 -14.63
CA ILE A 37 -4.65 -14.15 -13.65
C ILE A 37 -5.10 -15.04 -12.47
N ASP A 38 -5.16 -16.36 -12.69
CA ASP A 38 -5.47 -17.36 -11.68
C ASP A 38 -4.36 -17.61 -10.65
N LEU A 39 -3.11 -17.17 -10.88
CA LEU A 39 -2.02 -17.32 -9.88
C LEU A 39 -2.26 -16.50 -8.60
N PHE A 40 -3.06 -15.44 -8.66
CA PHE A 40 -3.51 -14.70 -7.46
C PHE A 40 -4.92 -15.08 -7.01
N ASN A 41 -5.56 -15.98 -7.76
CA ASN A 41 -6.79 -16.67 -7.39
C ASN A 41 -6.46 -17.97 -6.64
N ILE A 42 -5.20 -18.15 -6.20
CA ILE A 42 -4.78 -19.21 -5.27
C ILE A 42 -5.70 -19.11 -4.05
N ASP A 43 -6.67 -20.02 -4.01
CA ASP A 43 -7.27 -20.49 -2.78
C ASP A 43 -6.14 -20.73 -1.77
N SER A 44 -6.02 -19.79 -0.82
CA SER A 44 -5.81 -20.13 0.58
C SER A 44 -4.67 -21.11 0.95
N GLU A 45 -3.52 -21.13 0.26
CA GLU A 45 -2.34 -21.87 0.76
C GLU A 45 -1.43 -21.01 1.67
N LEU A 46 -1.72 -19.70 1.75
CA LEU A 46 -1.24 -18.86 2.84
C LEU A 46 -2.33 -18.83 3.91
N ASP A 47 -2.23 -19.72 4.89
CA ASP A 47 -3.08 -19.81 6.10
C ASP A 47 -2.85 -18.61 7.07
N VAL A 48 -2.83 -17.41 6.51
CA VAL A 48 -2.77 -16.13 7.22
C VAL A 48 -4.20 -15.62 7.34
N ASP A 49 -4.96 -16.17 8.28
CA ASP A 49 -6.32 -15.72 8.66
C ASP A 49 -7.15 -15.19 7.48
N ALA A 50 -7.25 -16.00 6.41
CA ALA A 50 -7.96 -15.63 5.19
C ALA A 50 -9.43 -15.29 5.48
N THR A 51 -10.00 -15.92 6.51
CA THR A 51 -11.31 -15.60 7.09
C THR A 51 -11.39 -14.19 7.68
N GLY A 52 -10.41 -13.78 8.47
CA GLY A 52 -10.33 -12.43 9.03
C GLY A 52 -10.20 -11.37 7.93
N LEU A 53 -9.29 -11.57 6.99
CA LEU A 53 -9.04 -10.62 5.90
C LEU A 53 -10.26 -10.49 4.95
N ALA A 54 -10.91 -11.61 4.59
CA ALA A 54 -12.15 -11.61 3.83
C ALA A 54 -13.31 -10.94 4.57
N GLY A 55 -13.43 -11.15 5.89
CA GLY A 55 -14.42 -10.47 6.74
C GLY A 55 -14.21 -8.95 6.83
N TRP A 56 -12.97 -8.49 6.73
CA TRP A 56 -12.67 -7.06 6.69
C TRP A 56 -12.91 -6.45 5.30
N LEU A 57 -12.56 -7.17 4.23
CA LEU A 57 -12.82 -6.76 2.84
C LEU A 57 -14.32 -6.58 2.58
N THR A 58 -15.14 -7.50 3.07
CA THR A 58 -16.61 -7.40 2.98
C THR A 58 -17.14 -6.20 3.75
N LYS A 59 -16.66 -5.94 4.97
CA LYS A 59 -17.03 -4.73 5.75
C LYS A 59 -16.66 -3.42 5.06
N LEU A 60 -15.53 -3.40 4.36
CA LEU A 60 -15.07 -2.22 3.61
C LEU A 60 -15.78 -2.05 2.26
N GLY A 61 -16.57 -3.04 1.81
CA GLY A 61 -17.28 -3.01 0.54
C GLY A 61 -16.41 -3.35 -0.67
N LEU A 62 -15.31 -4.08 -0.46
CA LEU A 62 -14.39 -4.54 -1.51
C LEU A 62 -14.58 -6.03 -1.83
N ALA A 63 -15.73 -6.60 -1.46
CA ALA A 63 -16.06 -7.98 -1.77
C ALA A 63 -16.10 -8.18 -3.29
N GLY A 64 -15.41 -9.21 -3.78
CA GLY A 64 -15.36 -9.54 -5.21
C GLY A 64 -14.31 -8.76 -6.00
N ILE A 65 -13.54 -7.87 -5.37
CA ILE A 65 -12.45 -7.15 -6.04
C ILE A 65 -11.15 -7.94 -5.84
N PRO A 66 -10.37 -8.22 -6.91
CA PRO A 66 -9.11 -8.94 -6.79
C PRO A 66 -8.13 -8.23 -5.84
N VAL A 67 -7.50 -8.98 -4.92
CA VAL A 67 -6.59 -8.44 -3.89
C VAL A 67 -5.43 -7.65 -4.52
N THR A 68 -4.96 -8.06 -5.70
CA THR A 68 -3.92 -7.36 -6.47
C THR A 68 -4.30 -5.92 -6.82
N ILE A 69 -5.57 -5.67 -7.16
CA ILE A 69 -6.08 -4.33 -7.43
C ILE A 69 -6.10 -3.51 -6.14
N ILE A 70 -6.59 -4.10 -5.05
CA ILE A 70 -6.64 -3.45 -3.73
C ILE A 70 -5.25 -3.05 -3.27
N LEU A 71 -4.28 -3.96 -3.35
CA LEU A 71 -2.88 -3.70 -3.01
C LEU A 71 -2.25 -2.61 -3.89
N THR A 72 -2.62 -2.55 -5.17
CA THR A 72 -2.15 -1.49 -6.09
C THR A 72 -2.58 -0.11 -5.60
N PHE A 73 -3.88 0.09 -5.36
CA PHE A 73 -4.40 1.38 -4.88
C PHE A 73 -3.90 1.72 -3.47
N PHE A 74 -3.89 0.74 -2.56
CA PHE A 74 -3.37 0.91 -1.20
C PHE A 74 -1.90 1.35 -1.20
N THR A 75 -1.07 0.73 -2.03
CA THR A 75 0.34 1.08 -2.06
C THR A 75 0.55 2.43 -2.74
N LEU A 76 -0.21 2.73 -3.79
CA LEU A 76 -0.12 4.00 -4.50
C LEU A 76 -0.49 5.19 -3.59
N PHE A 77 -1.63 5.12 -2.90
CA PHE A 77 -2.04 6.17 -1.96
C PHE A 77 -1.08 6.27 -0.76
N GLY A 78 -0.67 5.13 -0.20
CA GLY A 78 0.28 5.09 0.91
C GLY A 78 1.63 5.70 0.54
N TRP A 79 2.14 5.39 -0.65
CA TRP A 79 3.36 5.99 -1.18
C TRP A 79 3.23 7.50 -1.38
N PHE A 80 2.13 7.94 -2.00
CA PHE A 80 1.90 9.35 -2.26
C PHE A 80 1.84 10.16 -0.95
N ILE A 81 1.02 9.72 0.01
CA ILE A 81 0.88 10.40 1.29
C ILE A 81 2.18 10.35 2.08
N SER A 82 2.88 9.21 2.12
CA SER A 82 4.15 9.09 2.84
C SER A 82 5.25 9.96 2.25
N TYR A 83 5.34 10.09 0.92
CA TYR A 83 6.30 10.98 0.26
C TYR A 83 6.11 12.43 0.71
N PHE A 84 4.88 12.92 0.69
CA PHE A 84 4.56 14.28 1.12
C PHE A 84 4.69 14.47 2.63
N CYS A 85 4.36 13.45 3.44
CA CYS A 85 4.59 13.46 4.88
C CYS A 85 6.09 13.61 5.20
N VAL A 86 6.95 12.86 4.51
CA VAL A 86 8.40 12.99 4.65
C VAL A 86 8.86 14.37 4.22
N HIS A 87 8.37 14.85 3.07
CA HIS A 87 8.78 16.12 2.49
C HIS A 87 8.45 17.34 3.35
N TRP A 88 7.22 17.39 3.89
CA TRP A 88 6.69 18.55 4.60
C TRP A 88 6.83 18.49 6.11
N PHE A 89 7.04 17.31 6.71
CA PHE A 89 7.08 17.19 8.17
C PHE A 89 8.37 16.53 8.64
N ILE A 90 8.61 15.27 8.24
CA ILE A 90 9.66 14.44 8.87
C ILE A 90 11.07 14.98 8.60
N ARG A 91 11.29 15.64 7.45
CA ARG A 91 12.57 16.25 7.11
C ARG A 91 13.03 17.34 8.08
N PHE A 92 12.09 18.05 8.71
CA PHE A 92 12.42 19.15 9.64
C PHE A 92 12.89 18.64 11.02
N ILE A 93 12.88 17.33 11.25
CA ILE A 93 13.31 16.71 12.51
C ILE A 93 14.79 16.35 12.40
N GLU A 94 15.63 17.07 13.14
CA GLU A 94 17.08 16.84 13.15
C GLU A 94 17.48 15.58 13.94
N THR A 95 16.74 15.24 15.01
CA THR A 95 17.06 14.10 15.88
C THR A 95 16.65 12.76 15.26
N ASP A 96 17.61 11.85 15.05
CA ASP A 96 17.38 10.56 14.40
C ASP A 96 16.33 9.68 15.11
N LEU A 97 16.45 9.48 16.43
CA LEU A 97 15.54 8.62 17.18
C LEU A 97 14.08 9.13 17.11
N LEU A 98 13.90 10.44 17.31
CA LEU A 98 12.59 11.08 17.23
C LEU A 98 12.00 10.99 15.82
N ARG A 99 12.84 11.12 14.78
CA ARG A 99 12.45 10.96 13.38
C ARG A 99 11.89 9.57 13.10
N TYR A 100 12.52 8.52 13.62
CA TYR A 100 12.02 7.14 13.46
C TYR A 100 10.73 6.87 14.25
N VAL A 101 10.62 7.37 15.49
CA VAL A 101 9.38 7.23 16.28
C VAL A 101 8.20 7.89 15.59
N ILE A 102 8.38 9.13 15.12
CA ILE A 102 7.35 9.87 14.37
C ILE A 102 7.06 9.19 13.04
N GLY A 103 8.09 8.69 12.34
CA GLY A 103 7.92 7.91 11.12
C GLY A 103 7.07 6.65 11.32
N PHE A 104 7.19 5.99 12.48
CA PHE A 104 6.44 4.78 12.79
C PHE A 104 4.97 5.10 13.07
N ILE A 105 4.71 6.16 13.84
CA ILE A 105 3.35 6.68 14.05
C ILE A 105 2.74 7.09 12.71
N ALA A 106 3.49 7.82 11.88
CA ALA A 106 3.07 8.22 10.55
C ALA A 106 2.78 7.00 9.67
N PHE A 107 3.59 5.94 9.71
CA PHE A 107 3.36 4.71 8.95
C PHE A 107 1.99 4.07 9.28
N ILE A 108 1.63 3.98 10.57
CA ILE A 108 0.34 3.42 10.99
C ILE A 108 -0.81 4.30 10.48
N ILE A 109 -0.72 5.62 10.69
CA ILE A 109 -1.75 6.57 10.26
C ILE A 109 -1.92 6.54 8.74
N ILE A 110 -0.81 6.57 7.99
CA ILE A 110 -0.82 6.56 6.53
C ILE A 110 -1.38 5.25 6.00
N SER A 111 -1.02 4.11 6.60
CA SER A 111 -1.59 2.81 6.22
C SER A 111 -3.11 2.79 6.42
N PHE A 112 -3.59 3.30 7.55
CA PHE A 112 -5.03 3.41 7.80
C PHE A 112 -5.73 4.34 6.82
N VAL A 113 -5.19 5.55 6.59
CA VAL A 113 -5.75 6.52 5.63
C VAL A 113 -5.75 5.96 4.21
N SER A 114 -4.66 5.31 3.81
CA SER A 114 -4.53 4.68 2.51
C SER A 114 -5.57 3.58 2.28
N LEU A 115 -5.82 2.74 3.29
CA LEU A 115 -6.85 1.70 3.21
C LEU A 115 -8.25 2.31 3.06
N ASN A 116 -8.57 3.37 3.79
CA ASN A 116 -9.85 4.08 3.66
C ASN A 116 -10.02 4.72 2.27
N LEU A 117 -8.97 5.34 1.73
CA LEU A 117 -8.99 5.90 0.37
C LEU A 117 -9.17 4.80 -0.69
N THR A 118 -8.49 3.68 -0.51
CA THR A 118 -8.63 2.52 -1.39
C THR A 118 -10.05 1.99 -1.37
N ALA A 119 -10.63 1.84 -0.18
CA ALA A 119 -12.02 1.45 -0.03
C ALA A 119 -12.96 2.44 -0.69
N LEU A 120 -12.77 3.75 -0.49
CA LEU A 120 -13.60 4.78 -1.10
C LEU A 120 -13.54 4.74 -2.64
N CYS A 121 -12.35 4.54 -3.22
CA CYS A 121 -12.17 4.50 -4.68
C CYS A 121 -12.72 3.23 -5.32
N LEU A 122 -12.64 2.09 -4.62
CA LEU A 122 -13.01 0.78 -5.17
C LEU A 122 -14.42 0.34 -4.76
N LYS A 123 -15.02 0.95 -3.74
CA LYS A 123 -16.35 0.62 -3.26
C LYS A 123 -17.36 0.82 -4.39
N THR A 124 -17.83 -0.29 -4.94
CA THR A 124 -18.98 -0.32 -5.82
C THR A 124 -20.22 0.00 -5.01
N ASN A 125 -20.98 1.01 -5.44
CA ASN A 125 -22.25 1.37 -4.81
C ASN A 125 -23.15 0.13 -4.80
N PRO A 126 -23.63 -0.37 -3.65
CA PRO A 126 -24.57 -1.47 -3.64
C PRO A 126 -25.85 -1.01 -4.35
N GLN A 127 -26.16 -1.67 -5.47
CA GLN A 127 -27.49 -1.65 -6.08
C GLN A 127 -28.41 -2.53 -5.22
#